data_AF-A0A7N2R8U2-F1
#
_entry.id   AF-A0A7N2R8U2-F1
#
_cell.length_a   1.000
_cell.length_b   1.000
_cell.length_c   1.000
_cell.angle_alpha   90.00
_cell.angle_beta   90.00
_cell.angle_gamma   90.00
#
_symmetry.space_group_name_H-M   'P 1'
#
loop_
_entity.id
_entity.type
_entity.pdbx_description
1 polymer ?
#
loop_
_entity_poly.entity_id
_entity_poly.type
_entity_poly.pdbx_seq_one_letter_code
_entity_poly.pdbx_strand_id
1 'polypeptide(L)'
;MWKLKIGEGKNDPYLFSTNNFAGRQTWEFDPDAGTPEERAEVEEARQNFHRNRRQFPACGDLLWRMQFLREKNFKHTIPPVKIEDGEEITYEKATITLRRAVHFYAALQSCDGHWPAENAGPMFFLPPFVLCFYITGHLNTVFPAEYKKEILRYIYNHQNEDGGWGFYIGGHSIMFCTILSYICMRILGEGPDGGQDNACARARKWVLDRGGATHISSWGKSWLSILGVFEWAGANPMPPEFWLLPPYVPMYPAKMWIYCRLVYLPFSYLYGRRFVGPITPLIVQLREELYTQPYSEVNWAKARHQCAKEDIYYSHPLIQDLLWDSLYILAEPILTRWPLNKLVREKALKVAMKLIHYEDEITRYITNGVVEKSMCMFACWVEDPDGDAYKKHLARGKEYIWVAEDGIKAHSFGSQSWDAGFSIQALLASDLIDEIGLVRNNPAGDFRKMHRHISKGSWTFFDQDHGLQVSDCTAECLKVNNSV
;
A
#
# COMPACT_ATOMS: atom_id res chain seq x y z
N MET A 1 -16.29 10.45 15.50
CA MET A 1 -14.83 10.63 15.39
C MET A 1 -14.13 9.33 15.02
N TRP A 2 -12.99 9.44 14.35
CA TRP A 2 -12.08 8.33 14.10
C TRP A 2 -11.28 7.99 15.36
N LYS A 3 -11.18 6.71 15.69
CA LYS A 3 -10.41 6.18 16.82
C LYS A 3 -9.34 5.22 16.34
N LEU A 4 -8.12 5.40 16.84
CA LEU A 4 -7.04 4.44 16.62
C LEU A 4 -7.16 3.30 17.65
N LYS A 5 -7.16 2.06 17.17
CA LYS A 5 -7.22 0.84 17.98
C LYS A 5 -5.89 0.12 17.95
N ILE A 6 -5.44 -0.29 19.13
CA ILE A 6 -4.15 -0.96 19.34
C ILE A 6 -4.38 -2.39 19.86
N GLY A 7 -3.80 -3.38 19.20
CA GLY A 7 -3.76 -4.76 19.66
C GLY A 7 -5.10 -5.51 19.71
N GLU A 8 -6.16 -4.99 19.09
CA GLU A 8 -7.45 -5.68 18.98
C GLU A 8 -7.37 -6.82 17.95
N GLY A 9 -8.25 -7.83 18.00
CA GLY A 9 -8.31 -8.92 17.00
C GLY A 9 -8.61 -10.32 17.54
N LYS A 10 -8.55 -10.52 18.87
CA LYS A 10 -8.73 -11.83 19.53
C LYS A 10 -10.04 -12.56 19.23
N ASN A 11 -11.09 -11.83 18.88
CA ASN A 11 -12.44 -12.38 18.70
C ASN A 11 -12.78 -12.68 17.24
N ASP A 12 -11.88 -12.38 16.30
CA ASP A 12 -12.12 -12.63 14.88
C ASP A 12 -11.58 -14.03 14.52
N PRO A 13 -12.44 -14.97 14.05
CA PRO A 13 -12.03 -16.34 13.74
C PRO A 13 -11.05 -16.42 12.55
N TYR A 14 -10.92 -15.35 11.77
CA TYR A 14 -10.03 -15.26 10.62
C TYR A 14 -8.73 -14.50 10.92
N LEU A 15 -8.54 -14.06 12.17
CA LEU A 15 -7.29 -13.46 12.63
C LEU A 15 -6.54 -14.42 13.56
N PHE A 16 -5.23 -14.52 13.36
CA PHE A 16 -4.35 -15.26 14.24
C PHE A 16 -3.01 -14.55 14.36
N SER A 17 -2.41 -14.64 15.55
CA SER A 17 -1.23 -13.89 15.94
C SER A 17 -0.25 -14.76 16.72
N THR A 18 1.05 -14.46 16.62
CA THR A 18 2.09 -15.11 17.46
C THR A 18 2.56 -14.24 18.62
N ASN A 19 2.12 -12.99 18.68
CA ASN A 19 2.51 -12.02 19.72
C ASN A 19 1.29 -11.33 20.37
N ASN A 20 0.13 -11.97 20.30
CA ASN A 20 -1.11 -11.46 20.88
C ASN A 20 -1.54 -10.08 20.30
N PHE A 21 -1.27 -9.87 19.01
CA PHE A 21 -1.54 -8.66 18.23
C PHE A 21 -0.79 -7.40 18.70
N ALA A 22 0.26 -7.52 19.50
CA ALA A 22 1.11 -6.38 19.85
C ALA A 22 1.68 -5.71 18.59
N GLY A 23 1.57 -4.39 18.51
CA GLY A 23 1.92 -3.58 17.34
C GLY A 23 0.76 -3.36 16.37
N ARG A 24 -0.30 -4.18 16.39
CA ARG A 24 -1.40 -4.05 15.44
C ARG A 24 -2.13 -2.72 15.62
N GLN A 25 -2.25 -1.96 14.54
CA GLN A 25 -2.91 -0.66 14.50
C GLN A 25 -4.03 -0.64 13.46
N THR A 26 -5.26 -0.28 13.87
CA THR A 26 -6.42 -0.19 12.98
C THR A 26 -7.30 1.00 13.33
N TRP A 27 -7.98 1.57 12.34
CA TRP A 27 -8.87 2.72 12.53
C TRP A 27 -10.35 2.34 12.45
N GLU A 28 -11.13 2.88 13.37
CA GLU A 28 -12.59 2.73 13.40
C GLU A 28 -13.30 4.07 13.55
N PHE A 29 -14.42 4.22 12.86
CA PHE A 29 -15.26 5.40 13.00
C PHE A 29 -16.39 5.15 13.99
N ASP A 30 -16.52 6.05 14.96
CA ASP A 30 -17.59 6.04 15.96
C ASP A 30 -18.38 7.36 15.85
N PRO A 31 -19.66 7.36 15.41
CA PRO A 31 -20.44 8.58 15.20
C PRO A 31 -20.70 9.36 16.50
N ASP A 32 -20.71 8.66 17.64
CA ASP A 32 -21.03 9.22 18.95
C ASP A 32 -19.77 9.64 19.72
N ALA A 33 -18.59 9.22 19.24
CA ALA A 33 -17.32 9.61 19.83
C ALA A 33 -17.03 11.11 19.76
N GLY A 34 -16.57 11.60 20.90
CA GLY A 34 -15.90 12.88 21.11
C GLY A 34 -16.81 14.09 21.23
N THR A 35 -16.35 15.09 21.98
CA THR A 35 -17.11 16.32 22.27
C THR A 35 -17.18 17.23 21.04
N PRO A 36 -18.10 18.21 21.01
CA PRO A 36 -18.15 19.21 19.94
C PRO A 36 -16.81 19.92 19.69
N GLU A 37 -16.08 20.22 20.77
CA GLU A 37 -14.76 20.86 20.71
C GLU A 37 -13.72 19.95 20.07
N GLU A 38 -13.67 18.67 20.46
CA GLU A 38 -12.74 17.70 19.88
C GLU A 38 -13.01 17.47 18.39
N ARG A 39 -14.28 17.44 18.00
CA ARG A 39 -14.69 17.34 16.60
C ARG A 39 -14.27 18.57 15.81
N ALA A 40 -14.39 19.76 16.41
CA ALA A 40 -13.97 21.02 15.81
C ALA A 40 -12.44 21.09 15.63
N GLU A 41 -11.65 20.64 16.61
CA GLU A 41 -10.19 20.57 16.52
C GLU A 41 -9.73 19.68 15.35
N VAL A 42 -10.37 18.51 15.19
CA VAL A 42 -10.08 17.60 14.06
C VAL A 42 -10.40 18.26 12.71
N GLU A 43 -11.52 18.99 12.64
CA GLU A 43 -11.90 19.68 11.40
C GLU A 43 -10.98 20.86 11.11
N GLU A 44 -10.54 21.61 12.13
CA GLU A 44 -9.53 22.65 11.99
C GLU A 44 -8.20 22.08 11.46
N ALA A 45 -7.75 20.93 11.97
CA ALA A 45 -6.55 20.26 11.48
C ALA A 45 -6.66 19.90 9.98
N ARG A 46 -7.82 19.39 9.55
CA ARG A 46 -8.09 19.06 8.14
C ARG A 46 -8.09 20.29 7.25
N GLN A 47 -8.76 21.36 7.67
CA GLN A 47 -8.79 22.60 6.93
C GLN A 47 -7.40 23.25 6.86
N ASN A 48 -6.64 23.18 7.95
CA ASN A 48 -5.27 23.67 7.99
C ASN A 48 -4.38 22.89 7.03
N PHE A 49 -4.46 21.55 7.01
CA PHE A 49 -3.76 20.75 6.02
C PHE A 49 -4.19 21.15 4.61
N HIS A 50 -5.49 21.21 4.33
CA HIS A 50 -5.99 21.55 3.00
C HIS A 50 -5.43 22.90 2.51
N ARG A 51 -5.43 23.94 3.34
CA ARG A 51 -4.87 25.26 2.97
C ARG A 51 -3.38 25.21 2.66
N ASN A 52 -2.61 24.37 3.36
CA ASN A 52 -1.14 24.34 3.31
C ASN A 52 -0.57 23.17 2.48
N ARG A 53 -1.41 22.28 1.94
CA ARG A 53 -1.04 21.01 1.28
C ARG A 53 -0.02 21.13 0.14
N ARG A 54 0.13 22.32 -0.45
CA ARG A 54 1.11 22.59 -1.51
C ARG A 54 2.51 22.87 -0.97
N GLN A 55 2.60 23.51 0.20
CA GLN A 55 3.87 23.77 0.86
C GLN A 55 4.32 22.57 1.69
N PHE A 56 3.37 21.88 2.32
CA PHE A 56 3.61 20.70 3.15
C PHE A 56 2.71 19.55 2.68
N PRO A 57 3.20 18.72 1.75
CA PRO A 57 2.39 17.65 1.15
C PRO A 57 2.21 16.44 2.08
N ALA A 58 3.02 16.30 3.13
CA ALA A 58 2.89 15.20 4.09
C ALA A 58 2.05 15.64 5.30
N CYS A 59 1.21 14.72 5.81
CA CYS A 59 0.50 14.97 7.06
C CYS A 59 1.44 14.91 8.27
N GLY A 60 1.05 15.57 9.35
CA GLY A 60 1.69 15.56 10.65
C GLY A 60 1.10 14.55 11.63
N ASP A 61 0.24 13.63 11.17
CA ASP A 61 -0.32 12.54 11.98
C ASP A 61 -1.14 13.04 13.18
N LEU A 62 -1.83 14.17 12.97
CA LEU A 62 -2.38 14.96 14.08
C LEU A 62 -3.53 14.24 14.79
N LEU A 63 -4.36 13.50 14.05
CA LEU A 63 -5.59 12.91 14.57
C LEU A 63 -5.32 11.91 15.71
N TRP A 64 -4.34 11.02 15.57
CA TRP A 64 -4.03 10.08 16.65
C TRP A 64 -3.22 10.75 17.76
N ARG A 65 -2.30 11.66 17.42
CA ARG A 65 -1.50 12.40 18.43
C ARG A 65 -2.40 13.19 19.37
N MET A 66 -3.41 13.88 18.85
CA MET A 66 -4.41 14.58 19.66
C MET A 66 -5.13 13.63 20.64
N GLN A 67 -5.51 12.44 20.18
CA GLN A 67 -6.17 11.44 21.03
C GLN A 67 -5.24 10.97 22.16
N PHE A 68 -4.02 10.53 21.84
CA PHE A 68 -3.08 10.00 22.83
C PHE A 68 -2.67 11.03 23.89
N LEU A 69 -2.41 12.26 23.45
CA LEU A 69 -2.05 13.34 24.39
C LEU A 69 -3.23 13.66 25.32
N ARG A 70 -4.46 13.64 24.81
CA ARG A 70 -5.66 13.90 25.61
C ARG A 70 -5.95 12.78 26.60
N GLU A 71 -5.88 11.52 26.16
CA GLU A 71 -6.06 10.34 27.04
C GLU A 71 -5.08 10.36 28.23
N LYS A 72 -3.85 10.84 28.00
CA LYS A 72 -2.82 10.98 29.04
C LYS A 72 -2.88 12.29 29.80
N ASN A 73 -3.88 13.16 29.54
CA ASN A 73 -3.97 14.51 30.08
C ASN A 73 -2.66 15.29 29.94
N PHE A 74 -1.95 15.09 28.83
CA PHE A 74 -0.63 15.64 28.62
C PHE A 74 -0.67 17.16 28.57
N LYS A 75 0.26 17.80 29.29
CA LYS A 75 0.48 19.25 29.23
C LYS A 75 1.96 19.51 29.03
N HIS A 76 2.29 20.45 28.17
CA HIS A 76 3.65 20.96 28.09
C HIS A 76 3.97 21.73 29.37
N THR A 77 4.77 21.12 30.23
CA THR A 77 5.32 21.72 31.45
C THR A 77 6.64 22.45 31.19
N ILE A 78 7.34 22.08 30.12
CA ILE A 78 8.61 22.68 29.70
C ILE A 78 8.32 23.77 28.64
N PRO A 79 8.65 25.05 28.91
CA PRO A 79 8.46 26.14 27.96
C PRO A 79 9.24 25.93 26.64
N PRO A 80 8.70 26.37 25.50
CA PRO A 80 9.44 26.34 24.24
C PRO A 80 10.61 27.33 24.29
N VAL A 81 11.78 26.89 23.82
CA VAL A 81 12.93 27.77 23.56
C VAL A 81 12.75 28.38 22.18
N LYS A 82 12.81 29.71 22.08
CA LYS A 82 12.90 30.43 20.80
C LYS A 82 14.37 30.82 20.58
N ILE A 83 14.83 30.68 19.35
CA ILE A 83 16.16 31.09 18.93
C ILE A 83 15.98 32.20 17.89
N GLU A 84 16.55 33.37 18.15
CA GLU A 84 16.48 34.50 17.21
C GLU A 84 17.53 34.36 16.10
N ASP A 85 17.29 35.03 14.96
CA ASP A 85 18.25 35.01 13.84
C ASP A 85 19.60 35.58 14.27
N GLY A 86 20.66 34.77 14.14
CA GLY A 86 22.02 35.12 14.55
C GLY A 86 22.34 34.85 16.02
N GLU A 87 21.39 34.33 16.80
CA GLU A 87 21.62 33.93 18.19
C GLU A 87 22.41 32.61 18.28
N GLU A 88 23.39 32.54 19.19
CA GLU A 88 24.17 31.33 19.42
C GLU A 88 23.33 30.26 20.17
N ILE A 89 23.39 29.01 19.67
CA ILE A 89 22.71 27.87 20.27
C ILE A 89 23.55 27.36 21.46
N THR A 90 23.11 27.67 22.67
CA THR A 90 23.78 27.19 23.89
C THR A 90 23.40 25.76 24.23
N TYR A 91 24.28 25.07 24.96
CA TYR A 91 24.02 23.72 25.48
C TYR A 91 22.72 23.66 26.30
N GLU A 92 22.48 24.64 27.16
CA GLU A 92 21.26 24.73 27.97
C GLU A 92 19.99 24.79 27.11
N LYS A 93 19.97 25.63 26.06
CA LYS A 93 18.85 25.74 25.13
C LYS A 93 18.59 24.45 24.37
N ALA A 94 19.66 23.78 23.93
CA ALA A 94 19.57 22.48 23.30
C ALA A 94 19.01 21.42 24.27
N THR A 95 19.49 21.39 25.53
CA THR A 95 19.00 20.46 26.56
C THR A 95 17.54 20.69 26.91
N ILE A 96 17.09 21.94 27.08
CA ILE A 96 15.68 22.26 27.36
C ILE A 96 14.80 21.80 26.19
N THR A 97 15.23 22.09 24.95
CA THR A 97 14.52 21.67 23.74
C THR A 97 14.44 20.15 23.63
N LEU A 98 15.54 19.45 23.89
CA LEU A 98 15.60 17.98 23.89
C LEU A 98 14.67 17.40 24.95
N ARG A 99 14.74 17.88 26.20
CA ARG A 99 13.83 17.42 27.29
C ARG A 99 12.37 17.65 26.94
N ARG A 100 12.04 18.79 26.32
CA ARG A 100 10.68 19.07 25.84
C ARG A 100 10.24 18.09 24.76
N ALA A 101 11.13 17.76 23.82
CA ALA A 101 10.87 16.80 22.75
C ALA A 101 10.69 15.37 23.31
N VAL A 102 11.59 14.92 24.19
CA VAL A 102 11.52 13.61 24.87
C VAL A 102 10.23 13.47 25.66
N HIS A 103 9.86 14.48 26.45
CA HIS A 103 8.62 14.46 27.24
C HIS A 103 7.38 14.34 26.36
N PHE A 104 7.33 15.09 25.25
CA PHE A 104 6.25 14.99 24.26
C PHE A 104 6.22 13.63 23.57
N TYR A 105 7.37 13.16 23.10
CA TYR A 105 7.47 11.94 22.32
C TYR A 105 7.16 10.69 23.17
N ALA A 106 7.61 10.64 24.43
CA ALA A 106 7.23 9.60 25.37
C ALA A 106 5.71 9.55 25.63
N ALA A 107 5.05 10.71 25.66
CA ALA A 107 3.60 10.78 25.77
C ALA A 107 2.85 10.23 24.53
N LEU A 108 3.52 9.99 23.41
CA LEU A 108 2.92 9.37 22.23
C LEU A 108 3.06 7.84 22.18
N GLN A 109 3.78 7.22 23.12
CA GLN A 109 3.93 5.76 23.17
C GLN A 109 2.58 5.06 23.39
N SER A 110 2.28 4.01 22.63
CA SER A 110 1.08 3.20 22.78
C SER A 110 1.08 2.36 24.05
N CYS A 111 -0.07 1.78 24.39
CA CYS A 111 -0.23 0.91 25.57
C CYS A 111 0.56 -0.41 25.50
N ASP A 112 0.96 -0.84 24.31
CA ASP A 112 1.81 -2.00 24.06
C ASP A 112 3.26 -1.61 23.72
N GLY A 113 3.63 -0.34 23.94
CA GLY A 113 5.01 0.14 23.97
C GLY A 113 5.60 0.63 22.64
N HIS A 114 4.85 0.58 21.54
CA HIS A 114 5.31 1.11 20.24
C HIS A 114 4.87 2.56 20.01
N TRP A 115 5.31 3.17 18.92
CA TRP A 115 4.81 4.47 18.47
C TRP A 115 4.00 4.25 17.19
N PRO A 116 2.67 4.47 17.22
CA PRO A 116 1.87 4.37 16.01
C PRO A 116 2.37 5.36 14.96
N ALA A 117 2.47 4.90 13.71
CA ALA A 117 3.03 5.72 12.64
C ALA A 117 2.43 5.35 11.28
N GLU A 118 2.28 6.39 10.46
CA GLU A 118 2.03 6.30 9.03
C GLU A 118 3.27 5.78 8.29
N ASN A 119 3.07 4.85 7.34
CA ASN A 119 4.09 4.45 6.36
C ASN A 119 3.53 4.45 4.93
N ALA A 120 3.08 5.62 4.48
CA ALA A 120 2.44 5.84 3.19
C ALA A 120 3.27 6.79 2.31
N GLY A 121 2.63 7.41 1.31
CA GLY A 121 3.26 8.35 0.38
C GLY A 121 3.05 7.96 -1.09
N PRO A 122 3.24 6.69 -1.50
CA PRO A 122 2.95 6.27 -2.87
C PRO A 122 1.45 6.36 -3.21
N MET A 123 1.12 7.03 -4.32
CA MET A 123 -0.29 7.29 -4.71
C MET A 123 -0.98 6.09 -5.36
N PHE A 124 -0.25 5.03 -5.67
CA PHE A 124 -0.77 3.79 -6.24
C PHE A 124 -1.04 2.70 -5.19
N PHE A 125 -0.98 3.02 -3.90
CA PHE A 125 -1.32 2.08 -2.82
C PHE A 125 -2.83 1.93 -2.62
N LEU A 126 -3.53 3.06 -2.46
CA LEU A 126 -4.96 3.07 -2.12
C LEU A 126 -5.87 2.70 -3.31
N PRO A 127 -5.70 3.26 -4.52
CA PRO A 127 -6.64 2.99 -5.61
C PRO A 127 -6.77 1.50 -5.99
N PRO A 128 -5.68 0.72 -6.13
CA PRO A 128 -5.83 -0.69 -6.44
C PRO A 128 -6.44 -1.51 -5.29
N PHE A 129 -6.21 -1.09 -4.04
CA PHE A 129 -6.84 -1.72 -2.88
C PHE A 129 -8.36 -1.52 -2.88
N VAL A 130 -8.83 -0.30 -3.19
CA VAL A 130 -10.26 0.01 -3.41
C VAL A 130 -10.83 -0.80 -4.57
N LEU A 131 -10.08 -0.91 -5.66
CA LEU A 131 -10.47 -1.66 -6.85
C LEU A 131 -10.68 -3.15 -6.58
N CYS A 132 -9.82 -3.77 -5.76
CA CYS A 132 -10.03 -5.15 -5.32
C CYS A 132 -11.38 -5.30 -4.61
N PHE A 133 -11.68 -4.47 -3.61
CA PHE A 133 -12.96 -4.57 -2.88
C PHE A 133 -14.18 -4.23 -3.73
N TYR A 134 -14.03 -3.38 -4.74
CA TYR A 134 -15.08 -3.15 -5.74
C TYR A 134 -15.38 -4.42 -6.53
N ILE A 135 -14.35 -5.08 -7.08
CA ILE A 135 -14.52 -6.28 -7.90
C ILE A 135 -15.04 -7.45 -7.07
N THR A 136 -14.55 -7.62 -5.83
CA THR A 136 -14.99 -8.71 -4.95
C THR A 136 -16.37 -8.46 -4.31
N GLY A 137 -16.98 -7.29 -4.51
CA GLY A 137 -18.28 -6.93 -3.92
C GLY A 137 -18.24 -6.56 -2.43
N HIS A 138 -17.06 -6.39 -1.84
CA HIS A 138 -16.87 -6.09 -0.41
C HIS A 138 -16.67 -4.60 -0.12
N LEU A 139 -16.72 -3.72 -1.12
CA LEU A 139 -16.45 -2.29 -1.00
C LEU A 139 -17.24 -1.61 0.13
N ASN A 140 -18.55 -1.86 0.23
CA ASN A 140 -19.40 -1.21 1.23
C ASN A 140 -19.21 -1.79 2.64
N THR A 141 -18.77 -3.05 2.74
CA THR A 141 -18.48 -3.71 4.01
C THR A 141 -17.16 -3.20 4.59
N VAL A 142 -16.14 -3.04 3.74
CA VAL A 142 -14.81 -2.59 4.15
C VAL A 142 -14.73 -1.06 4.24
N PHE A 143 -15.36 -0.36 3.30
CA PHE A 143 -15.43 1.11 3.27
C PHE A 143 -16.87 1.61 3.33
N PRO A 144 -17.48 1.64 4.53
CA PRO A 144 -18.71 2.38 4.79
C PRO A 144 -18.61 3.86 4.42
N ALA A 145 -19.74 4.58 4.47
CA ALA A 145 -19.86 5.97 3.98
C ALA A 145 -18.74 6.91 4.49
N GLU A 146 -18.39 6.86 5.77
CA GLU A 146 -17.35 7.72 6.34
C GLU A 146 -15.94 7.37 5.84
N TYR A 147 -15.64 6.08 5.60
CA TYR A 147 -14.38 5.68 4.98
C TYR A 147 -14.27 6.24 3.56
N LYS A 148 -15.35 6.18 2.77
CA LYS A 148 -15.37 6.72 1.40
C LYS A 148 -15.11 8.23 1.39
N LYS A 149 -15.72 8.97 2.32
CA LYS A 149 -15.48 10.43 2.46
C LYS A 149 -14.01 10.73 2.74
N GLU A 150 -13.38 9.98 3.64
CA GLU A 150 -11.96 10.18 3.94
C GLU A 150 -11.03 9.75 2.80
N ILE A 151 -11.37 8.67 2.08
CA ILE A 151 -10.61 8.25 0.89
C ILE A 151 -10.66 9.35 -0.18
N LEU A 152 -11.86 9.90 -0.44
CA LEU A 152 -12.04 11.01 -1.37
C LEU A 152 -11.27 12.25 -0.90
N ARG A 153 -11.31 12.58 0.40
CA ARG A 153 -10.52 13.67 0.98
C ARG A 153 -9.03 13.54 0.68
N TYR A 154 -8.46 12.34 0.85
CA TYR A 154 -7.06 12.06 0.51
C TYR A 154 -6.78 12.29 -0.98
N ILE A 155 -7.65 11.75 -1.85
CA ILE A 155 -7.49 11.93 -3.30
C ILE A 155 -7.53 13.42 -3.69
N TYR A 156 -8.46 14.20 -3.15
CA TYR A 156 -8.58 15.63 -3.47
C TYR A 156 -7.40 16.46 -2.95
N ASN A 157 -6.94 16.15 -1.74
CA ASN A 157 -5.81 16.85 -1.14
C ASN A 157 -4.52 16.68 -1.95
N HIS A 158 -4.35 15.52 -2.57
CA HIS A 158 -3.13 15.18 -3.31
C HIS A 158 -3.25 15.35 -4.84
N GLN A 159 -4.38 15.87 -5.35
CA GLN A 159 -4.47 16.20 -6.78
C GLN A 159 -3.61 17.42 -7.09
N ASN A 160 -2.76 17.34 -8.11
CA ASN A 160 -1.93 18.46 -8.58
C ASN A 160 -2.79 19.53 -9.28
N GLU A 161 -2.23 20.74 -9.43
CA GLU A 161 -2.93 21.87 -10.07
C GLU A 161 -3.27 21.59 -11.54
N ASP A 162 -2.47 20.77 -12.21
CA ASP A 162 -2.72 20.32 -13.58
C ASP A 162 -3.86 19.29 -13.70
N GLY A 163 -4.39 18.82 -12.57
CA GLY A 163 -5.48 17.83 -12.51
C GLY A 163 -5.02 16.38 -12.37
N GLY A 164 -3.71 16.10 -12.40
CA GLY A 164 -3.17 14.75 -12.26
C GLY A 164 -2.72 14.39 -10.84
N TRP A 165 -2.13 13.20 -10.70
CA TRP A 165 -1.48 12.72 -9.47
C TRP A 165 -0.13 12.12 -9.80
N GLY A 166 0.85 12.38 -8.93
CA GLY A 166 2.19 11.83 -9.09
C GLY A 166 2.37 10.41 -8.56
N PHE A 167 3.57 9.87 -8.73
CA PHE A 167 3.94 8.53 -8.22
C PHE A 167 3.87 8.45 -6.70
N TYR A 168 4.14 9.58 -6.03
CA TYR A 168 4.07 9.78 -4.59
C TYR A 168 3.51 11.18 -4.28
N ILE A 169 3.13 11.44 -3.03
CA ILE A 169 2.63 12.75 -2.58
C ILE A 169 3.61 13.88 -2.90
N GLY A 170 3.13 14.95 -3.54
CA GLY A 170 3.98 16.06 -4.01
C GLY A 170 4.83 15.77 -5.25
N GLY A 171 4.75 14.55 -5.83
CA GLY A 171 5.36 14.24 -7.12
C GLY A 171 4.61 14.86 -8.30
N HIS A 172 5.31 15.07 -9.42
CA HIS A 172 4.70 15.52 -10.67
C HIS A 172 3.70 14.47 -11.21
N SER A 173 2.66 14.93 -11.89
CA SER A 173 1.57 14.07 -12.38
C SER A 173 2.04 13.03 -13.40
N ILE A 174 1.58 11.79 -13.22
CA ILE A 174 1.85 10.65 -14.11
C ILE A 174 0.55 9.96 -14.53
N MET A 175 0.55 9.28 -15.67
CA MET A 175 -0.59 8.59 -16.26
C MET A 175 -1.10 7.47 -15.36
N PHE A 176 -0.19 6.64 -14.83
CA PHE A 176 -0.53 5.54 -13.94
C PHE A 176 -1.37 5.97 -12.75
N CYS A 177 -0.86 6.90 -11.92
CA CYS A 177 -1.57 7.36 -10.73
C CYS A 177 -2.79 8.22 -11.07
N THR A 178 -2.77 8.99 -12.16
CA THR A 178 -3.93 9.83 -12.54
C THR A 178 -5.13 8.98 -12.94
N ILE A 179 -4.94 7.95 -13.77
CA ILE A 179 -6.03 7.05 -14.16
C ILE A 179 -6.54 6.27 -12.94
N LEU A 180 -5.63 5.75 -12.11
CA LEU A 180 -6.02 5.02 -10.91
C LEU A 180 -6.83 5.88 -9.93
N SER A 181 -6.40 7.11 -9.66
CA SER A 181 -7.13 8.06 -8.82
C SER A 181 -8.48 8.44 -9.43
N TYR A 182 -8.55 8.65 -10.75
CA TYR A 182 -9.82 8.90 -11.45
C TYR A 182 -10.81 7.75 -11.26
N ILE A 183 -10.38 6.52 -11.56
CA ILE A 183 -11.22 5.32 -11.42
C ILE A 183 -11.65 5.14 -9.96
N CYS A 184 -10.76 5.39 -9.00
CA CYS A 184 -11.09 5.31 -7.57
C CYS A 184 -12.22 6.27 -7.20
N MET A 185 -12.16 7.55 -7.63
CA MET A 185 -13.24 8.51 -7.39
C MET A 185 -14.56 8.04 -8.02
N ARG A 186 -14.51 7.54 -9.26
CA ARG A 186 -15.70 7.03 -9.97
C ARG A 186 -16.32 5.81 -9.27
N ILE A 187 -15.50 4.88 -8.77
CA ILE A 187 -15.93 3.72 -7.96
C ILE A 187 -16.59 4.16 -6.64
N LEU A 188 -16.08 5.24 -6.03
CA LEU A 188 -16.59 5.76 -4.75
C LEU A 188 -17.86 6.61 -4.90
N GLY A 189 -18.31 6.86 -6.14
CA GLY A 189 -19.61 7.47 -6.45
C GLY A 189 -19.53 8.86 -7.07
N GLU A 190 -18.33 9.42 -7.27
CA GLU A 190 -18.19 10.72 -7.96
C GLU A 190 -18.58 10.59 -9.42
N GLY A 191 -19.29 11.58 -9.96
CA GLY A 191 -19.63 11.69 -11.38
C GLY A 191 -18.42 11.96 -12.28
N PRO A 192 -18.55 11.85 -13.62
CA PRO A 192 -17.48 12.19 -14.55
C PRO A 192 -17.05 13.67 -14.43
N ASP A 193 -17.98 14.55 -14.06
CA ASP A 193 -17.72 15.96 -13.78
C ASP A 193 -17.84 16.29 -12.28
N GLY A 194 -17.72 15.26 -11.43
CA GLY A 194 -17.81 15.35 -9.98
C GLY A 194 -16.48 15.60 -9.26
N GLY A 195 -16.53 15.46 -7.95
CA GLY A 195 -15.43 15.67 -7.02
C GLY A 195 -15.22 17.13 -6.64
N GLN A 196 -14.46 17.34 -5.57
CA GLN A 196 -14.09 18.67 -5.11
C GLN A 196 -13.37 19.45 -6.22
N ASP A 197 -13.83 20.67 -6.49
CA ASP A 197 -13.31 21.55 -7.54
C ASP A 197 -13.32 20.90 -8.95
N ASN A 198 -14.27 20.02 -9.28
CA ASN A 198 -14.31 19.27 -10.55
C ASN A 198 -13.09 18.36 -10.75
N ALA A 199 -12.62 17.72 -9.66
CA ALA A 199 -11.46 16.84 -9.68
C ALA A 199 -11.50 15.79 -10.80
N CYS A 200 -12.66 15.16 -11.04
CA CYS A 200 -12.83 14.15 -12.08
C CYS A 200 -12.67 14.75 -13.49
N ALA A 201 -13.27 15.90 -13.78
CA ALA A 201 -13.17 16.54 -15.10
C ALA A 201 -11.72 16.94 -15.42
N ARG A 202 -11.01 17.52 -14.45
CA ARG A 202 -9.59 17.89 -14.60
C ARG A 202 -8.71 16.66 -14.84
N ALA A 203 -8.92 15.60 -14.07
CA ALA A 203 -8.21 14.33 -14.23
C ALA A 203 -8.44 13.70 -15.61
N ARG A 204 -9.70 13.62 -16.04
CA ARG A 204 -10.05 13.09 -17.37
C ARG A 204 -9.40 13.92 -18.47
N LYS A 205 -9.46 15.25 -18.38
CA LYS A 205 -8.78 16.13 -19.32
C LYS A 205 -7.28 15.86 -19.37
N TRP A 206 -6.61 15.79 -18.22
CA TRP A 206 -5.18 15.52 -18.13
C TRP A 206 -4.79 14.20 -18.81
N VAL A 207 -5.62 13.16 -18.62
CA VAL A 207 -5.45 11.82 -19.22
C VAL A 207 -5.63 11.85 -20.74
N LEU A 208 -6.71 12.46 -21.23
CA LEU A 208 -7.01 12.51 -22.66
C LEU A 208 -6.00 13.35 -23.44
N ASP A 209 -5.52 14.46 -22.87
CA ASP A 209 -4.48 15.32 -23.46
C ASP A 209 -3.13 14.57 -23.64
N ARG A 210 -2.95 13.42 -22.97
CA ARG A 210 -1.73 12.58 -23.02
C ARG A 210 -1.95 11.23 -23.70
N GLY A 211 -2.99 11.11 -24.53
CA GLY A 211 -3.25 9.92 -25.34
C GLY A 211 -4.10 8.85 -24.65
N GLY A 212 -4.70 9.17 -23.49
CA GLY A 212 -5.64 8.31 -22.79
C GLY A 212 -5.01 7.04 -22.21
N ALA A 213 -5.87 6.12 -21.78
CA ALA A 213 -5.49 4.89 -21.08
C ALA A 213 -4.60 3.94 -21.90
N THR A 214 -4.50 4.10 -23.23
CA THR A 214 -3.55 3.33 -24.05
C THR A 214 -2.08 3.58 -23.68
N HIS A 215 -1.78 4.73 -23.06
CA HIS A 215 -0.44 5.14 -22.65
C HIS A 215 -0.14 4.88 -21.16
N ILE A 216 -1.02 4.19 -20.43
CA ILE A 216 -0.74 3.85 -19.03
C ILE A 216 0.45 2.88 -18.92
N SER A 217 1.25 2.97 -17.85
CA SER A 217 2.37 2.06 -17.59
C SER A 217 1.97 0.58 -17.44
N SER A 218 2.94 -0.34 -17.47
CA SER A 218 2.71 -1.80 -17.49
C SER A 218 1.84 -2.31 -16.34
N TRP A 219 2.08 -1.86 -15.10
CA TRP A 219 1.25 -2.21 -13.95
C TRP A 219 -0.17 -1.65 -14.09
N GLY A 220 -0.30 -0.45 -14.64
CA GLY A 220 -1.58 0.14 -14.99
C GLY A 220 -2.36 -0.72 -15.99
N LYS A 221 -1.73 -1.16 -17.08
CA LYS A 221 -2.38 -2.03 -18.08
C LYS A 221 -2.94 -3.29 -17.43
N SER A 222 -2.18 -3.91 -16.53
CA SER A 222 -2.61 -5.10 -15.80
C SER A 222 -3.82 -4.82 -14.90
N TRP A 223 -3.79 -3.74 -14.10
CA TRP A 223 -4.92 -3.34 -13.25
C TRP A 223 -6.17 -2.99 -14.06
N LEU A 224 -6.03 -2.25 -15.16
CA LEU A 224 -7.14 -1.92 -16.04
C LEU A 224 -7.69 -3.16 -16.76
N SER A 225 -6.84 -4.14 -17.08
CA SER A 225 -7.26 -5.43 -17.66
C SER A 225 -8.04 -6.26 -16.66
N ILE A 226 -7.59 -6.30 -15.40
CA ILE A 226 -8.32 -6.95 -14.29
C ILE A 226 -9.68 -6.29 -14.08
N LEU A 227 -9.76 -4.96 -14.13
CA LEU A 227 -11.03 -4.22 -14.01
C LEU A 227 -11.98 -4.43 -15.20
N GLY A 228 -11.42 -4.75 -16.37
CA GLY A 228 -12.18 -4.86 -17.62
C GLY A 228 -12.32 -3.56 -18.38
N VAL A 229 -11.47 -2.57 -18.14
CA VAL A 229 -11.41 -1.33 -18.94
C VAL A 229 -10.19 -1.29 -19.87
N PHE A 230 -9.49 -2.42 -20.08
CA PHE A 230 -8.36 -2.57 -20.99
C PHE A 230 -8.26 -4.03 -21.43
N GLU A 231 -7.84 -4.34 -22.65
CA GLU A 231 -7.70 -5.74 -23.08
C GLU A 231 -6.32 -6.32 -22.74
N TRP A 232 -6.27 -7.54 -22.19
CA TRP A 232 -5.02 -8.25 -21.90
C TRP A 232 -4.07 -8.35 -23.11
N ALA A 233 -4.61 -8.30 -24.33
CA ALA A 233 -3.83 -8.30 -25.58
C ALA A 233 -2.89 -7.08 -25.71
N GLY A 234 -3.23 -5.96 -25.05
CA GLY A 234 -2.40 -4.77 -25.00
C GLY A 234 -1.50 -4.67 -23.78
N ALA A 235 -1.45 -5.70 -22.92
CA ALA A 235 -0.47 -5.78 -21.84
C ALA A 235 0.75 -6.62 -22.28
N ASN A 236 1.92 -6.33 -21.71
CA ASN A 236 3.09 -7.20 -21.88
C ASN A 236 2.82 -8.56 -21.21
N PRO A 237 3.33 -9.66 -21.79
CA PRO A 237 3.05 -10.98 -21.26
C PRO A 237 3.70 -11.22 -19.89
N MET A 238 2.93 -11.74 -18.93
CA MET A 238 3.41 -12.15 -17.60
C MET A 238 3.15 -13.65 -17.39
N PRO A 239 3.86 -14.54 -18.11
CA PRO A 239 3.54 -15.96 -18.14
C PRO A 239 3.77 -16.62 -16.77
N PRO A 240 2.78 -17.32 -16.19
CA PRO A 240 2.98 -18.04 -14.94
C PRO A 240 4.02 -19.17 -15.08
N GLU A 241 4.32 -19.64 -16.30
CA GLU A 241 5.36 -20.64 -16.57
C GLU A 241 6.75 -20.21 -16.07
N PHE A 242 6.96 -18.90 -15.85
CA PHE A 242 8.12 -18.34 -15.19
C PHE A 242 8.44 -19.03 -13.85
N TRP A 243 7.41 -19.44 -13.10
CA TRP A 243 7.55 -20.13 -11.81
C TRP A 243 8.00 -21.59 -11.91
N LEU A 244 8.02 -22.16 -13.12
CA LEU A 244 8.51 -23.52 -13.40
C LEU A 244 9.98 -23.55 -13.83
N LEU A 245 10.62 -22.39 -14.00
CA LEU A 245 12.02 -22.32 -14.44
C LEU A 245 12.94 -23.04 -13.45
N PRO A 246 13.96 -23.76 -13.93
CA PRO A 246 14.90 -24.46 -13.05
C PRO A 246 15.93 -23.49 -12.42
N PRO A 247 16.50 -23.81 -11.24
CA PRO A 247 17.36 -22.90 -10.49
C PRO A 247 18.64 -22.44 -11.21
N TYR A 248 19.11 -23.19 -12.21
CA TYR A 248 20.30 -22.85 -12.98
C TYR A 248 20.05 -21.76 -14.04
N VAL A 249 18.79 -21.41 -14.35
CA VAL A 249 18.48 -20.30 -15.25
C VAL A 249 18.82 -18.96 -14.57
N PRO A 250 19.45 -17.99 -15.27
CA PRO A 250 19.79 -16.68 -14.68
C PRO A 250 18.58 -15.93 -14.12
N MET A 251 17.45 -15.96 -14.84
CA MET A 251 16.19 -15.32 -14.46
C MET A 251 15.30 -16.18 -13.56
N TYR A 252 15.85 -17.16 -12.83
CA TYR A 252 15.07 -17.99 -11.91
C TYR A 252 14.40 -17.11 -10.83
N PRO A 253 13.06 -17.20 -10.61
CA PRO A 253 12.33 -16.26 -9.76
C PRO A 253 12.90 -16.07 -8.35
N ALA A 254 13.49 -17.11 -7.76
CA ALA A 254 14.07 -17.03 -6.42
C ALA A 254 15.29 -16.10 -6.31
N LYS A 255 15.97 -15.82 -7.43
CA LYS A 255 17.12 -14.91 -7.51
C LYS A 255 16.70 -13.44 -7.65
N MET A 256 15.42 -13.18 -7.91
CA MET A 256 14.90 -11.82 -8.03
C MET A 256 14.69 -11.19 -6.65
N TRP A 257 14.80 -9.86 -6.61
CA TRP A 257 14.43 -9.08 -5.44
C TRP A 257 13.01 -9.42 -4.99
N ILE A 258 12.84 -9.57 -3.67
CA ILE A 258 11.63 -10.16 -3.09
C ILE A 258 10.37 -9.36 -3.40
N TYR A 259 10.43 -8.03 -3.32
CA TYR A 259 9.30 -7.17 -3.67
C TYR A 259 8.91 -7.33 -5.15
N CYS A 260 9.90 -7.47 -6.04
CA CYS A 260 9.64 -7.68 -7.45
C CYS A 260 8.94 -9.03 -7.68
N ARG A 261 9.51 -10.14 -7.19
CA ARG A 261 8.91 -11.47 -7.43
C ARG A 261 7.52 -11.60 -6.82
N LEU A 262 7.30 -11.07 -5.61
CA LEU A 262 6.02 -11.23 -4.90
C LEU A 262 4.91 -10.39 -5.50
N VAL A 263 5.21 -9.24 -6.11
CA VAL A 263 4.21 -8.50 -6.89
C VAL A 263 3.89 -9.20 -8.20
N TYR A 264 4.91 -9.67 -8.95
CA TYR A 264 4.67 -10.35 -10.24
C TYR A 264 4.03 -11.73 -10.10
N LEU A 265 4.11 -12.38 -8.94
CA LEU A 265 3.51 -13.68 -8.66
C LEU A 265 1.98 -13.69 -8.87
N PRO A 266 1.18 -12.92 -8.12
CA PRO A 266 -0.27 -12.85 -8.34
C PRO A 266 -0.63 -12.20 -9.69
N PHE A 267 0.13 -11.21 -10.18
CA PHE A 267 -0.07 -10.67 -11.53
C PHE A 267 0.01 -11.76 -12.62
N SER A 268 1.02 -12.62 -12.55
CA SER A 268 1.20 -13.71 -13.51
C SER A 268 0.08 -14.77 -13.40
N TYR A 269 -0.43 -15.02 -12.19
CA TYR A 269 -1.58 -15.89 -11.98
C TYR A 269 -2.83 -15.33 -12.65
N LEU A 270 -3.16 -14.06 -12.40
CA LEU A 270 -4.33 -13.37 -12.96
C LEU A 270 -4.23 -13.23 -14.49
N TYR A 271 -3.05 -12.86 -14.99
CA TYR A 271 -2.76 -12.82 -16.43
C TYR A 271 -2.91 -14.21 -17.06
N GLY A 272 -2.35 -15.24 -16.43
CA GLY A 272 -2.40 -16.62 -16.90
C GLY A 272 -3.83 -17.19 -16.94
N ARG A 273 -4.69 -16.78 -15.99
CA ARG A 273 -6.13 -17.04 -15.95
C ARG A 273 -6.94 -16.18 -16.93
N ARG A 274 -6.35 -15.11 -17.49
CA ARG A 274 -7.04 -14.07 -18.27
C ARG A 274 -8.22 -13.47 -17.50
N PHE A 275 -8.04 -13.28 -16.19
CA PHE A 275 -9.13 -12.81 -15.34
C PHE A 275 -9.58 -11.39 -15.76
N VAL A 276 -10.89 -11.19 -15.83
CA VAL A 276 -11.53 -9.89 -16.03
C VAL A 276 -12.72 -9.81 -15.08
N GLY A 277 -12.84 -8.71 -14.35
CA GLY A 277 -13.94 -8.45 -13.43
C GLY A 277 -15.29 -8.23 -14.12
N PRO A 278 -16.38 -8.11 -13.36
CA PRO A 278 -17.70 -7.88 -13.92
C PRO A 278 -17.78 -6.57 -14.73
N ILE A 279 -18.32 -6.64 -15.94
CA ILE A 279 -18.55 -5.45 -16.79
C ILE A 279 -19.84 -4.76 -16.35
N THR A 280 -19.72 -3.89 -15.34
CA THR A 280 -20.84 -3.10 -14.81
C THR A 280 -21.14 -1.87 -15.68
N PRO A 281 -22.27 -1.18 -15.48
CA PRO A 281 -22.53 0.10 -16.16
C PRO A 281 -21.42 1.14 -15.95
N LEU A 282 -20.79 1.15 -14.77
CA LEU A 282 -19.65 2.02 -14.51
C LEU A 282 -18.44 1.64 -15.37
N ILE A 283 -18.15 0.34 -15.53
CA ILE A 283 -17.06 -0.12 -16.40
C ILE A 283 -17.29 0.30 -17.86
N VAL A 284 -18.54 0.23 -18.33
CA VAL A 284 -18.90 0.70 -19.68
C VAL A 284 -18.64 2.21 -19.81
N GLN A 285 -19.06 3.02 -18.84
CA GLN A 285 -18.77 4.46 -18.82
C GLN A 285 -17.26 4.76 -18.81
N LEU A 286 -16.48 4.05 -18.00
CA LEU A 286 -15.03 4.24 -17.94
C LEU A 286 -14.34 3.95 -19.29
N ARG A 287 -14.85 2.99 -20.07
CA ARG A 287 -14.35 2.71 -21.44
C ARG A 287 -14.63 3.86 -22.41
N GLU A 288 -15.66 4.66 -22.18
CA GLU A 288 -15.97 5.87 -22.96
C GLU A 288 -15.16 7.08 -22.47
N GLU A 289 -14.89 7.16 -21.16
CA GLU A 289 -14.26 8.32 -20.51
C GLU A 289 -12.73 8.37 -20.67
N LEU A 290 -12.06 7.22 -20.74
CA LEU A 290 -10.60 7.12 -20.60
C LEU A 290 -9.82 7.08 -21.93
N TYR A 291 -10.50 7.06 -23.07
CA TYR A 291 -9.90 6.82 -24.37
C TYR A 291 -10.13 8.00 -25.33
N THR A 292 -9.12 8.30 -26.16
CA THR A 292 -9.19 9.35 -27.19
C THR A 292 -9.92 8.90 -28.46
N GLN A 293 -10.35 7.64 -28.51
CA GLN A 293 -11.04 6.99 -29.61
C GLN A 293 -12.04 5.96 -29.04
N PRO A 294 -13.03 5.50 -29.82
CA PRO A 294 -13.95 4.46 -29.35
C PRO A 294 -13.19 3.22 -28.86
N TYR A 295 -13.58 2.68 -27.70
CA TYR A 295 -12.92 1.52 -27.07
C TYR A 295 -12.81 0.31 -28.01
N SER A 296 -13.83 0.08 -28.84
CA SER A 296 -13.87 -1.01 -29.83
C SER A 296 -12.86 -0.87 -30.97
N GLU A 297 -12.34 0.34 -31.21
CA GLU A 297 -11.40 0.64 -32.30
C GLU A 297 -9.95 0.65 -31.83
N VAL A 298 -9.69 0.45 -30.52
CA VAL A 298 -8.35 0.49 -29.95
C VAL A 298 -7.48 -0.63 -30.51
N ASN A 299 -6.33 -0.26 -31.07
CA ASN A 299 -5.32 -1.22 -31.49
C ASN A 299 -4.49 -1.68 -30.29
N TRP A 300 -4.92 -2.76 -29.66
CA TRP A 300 -4.28 -3.31 -28.47
C TRP A 300 -2.83 -3.76 -28.69
N ALA A 301 -2.50 -4.28 -29.88
CA ALA A 301 -1.12 -4.66 -30.20
C ALA A 301 -0.18 -3.45 -30.16
N LYS A 302 -0.62 -2.30 -30.70
CA LYS A 302 0.13 -1.05 -30.60
C LYS A 302 0.17 -0.52 -29.17
N ALA A 303 -0.94 -0.59 -28.44
CA ALA A 303 -1.03 -0.13 -27.06
C ALA A 303 -0.04 -0.85 -26.14
N ARG A 304 0.40 -2.08 -26.46
CA ARG A 304 1.40 -2.83 -25.67
C ARG A 304 2.70 -2.07 -25.40
N HIS A 305 3.20 -1.35 -26.41
CA HIS A 305 4.46 -0.61 -26.30
C HIS A 305 4.27 0.87 -26.00
N GLN A 306 3.03 1.35 -25.94
CA GLN A 306 2.75 2.74 -25.58
C GLN A 306 2.91 2.96 -24.07
N CYS A 307 3.54 4.07 -23.71
CA CYS A 307 3.69 4.54 -22.34
C CYS A 307 3.78 6.07 -22.37
N ALA A 308 3.12 6.76 -21.45
CA ALA A 308 3.21 8.21 -21.33
C ALA A 308 4.64 8.61 -20.97
N LYS A 309 5.12 9.72 -21.52
CA LYS A 309 6.49 10.21 -21.26
C LYS A 309 6.73 10.47 -19.78
N GLU A 310 5.71 10.93 -19.06
CA GLU A 310 5.74 11.21 -17.63
C GLU A 310 5.94 9.93 -16.79
N ASP A 311 5.56 8.76 -17.31
CA ASP A 311 5.68 7.48 -16.62
C ASP A 311 7.04 6.79 -16.88
N ILE A 312 7.81 7.26 -17.88
CA ILE A 312 9.08 6.63 -18.28
C ILE A 312 10.21 7.15 -17.40
N TYR A 313 10.50 6.41 -16.32
CA TYR A 313 11.72 6.61 -15.54
C TYR A 313 12.91 5.84 -16.14
N TYR A 314 12.69 4.59 -16.55
CA TYR A 314 13.65 3.78 -17.30
C TYR A 314 13.05 3.35 -18.63
N SER A 315 13.71 3.74 -19.73
CA SER A 315 13.30 3.33 -21.07
C SER A 315 13.62 1.85 -21.30
N HIS A 316 12.75 1.14 -22.01
CA HIS A 316 13.02 -0.23 -22.40
C HIS A 316 14.16 -0.29 -23.42
N PRO A 317 15.20 -1.11 -23.19
CA PRO A 317 16.17 -1.43 -24.23
C PRO A 317 15.53 -2.36 -25.27
N LEU A 318 15.96 -2.28 -26.53
CA LEU A 318 15.40 -3.06 -27.64
C LEU A 318 15.34 -4.58 -27.36
N ILE A 319 16.35 -5.12 -26.67
CA ILE A 319 16.39 -6.54 -26.27
C ILE A 319 15.20 -6.94 -25.41
N GLN A 320 14.70 -6.03 -24.56
CA GLN A 320 13.55 -6.27 -23.70
C GLN A 320 12.25 -6.30 -24.51
N ASP A 321 12.08 -5.38 -25.47
CA ASP A 321 10.89 -5.39 -26.34
C ASP A 321 10.87 -6.65 -27.23
N LEU A 322 12.02 -7.04 -27.80
CA LEU A 322 12.14 -8.29 -28.56
C LEU A 322 11.80 -9.52 -27.71
N LEU A 323 12.20 -9.55 -26.44
CA LEU A 323 11.85 -10.63 -25.52
C LEU A 323 10.34 -10.68 -25.27
N TRP A 324 9.71 -9.54 -24.98
CA TRP A 324 8.27 -9.47 -24.76
C TRP A 324 7.45 -9.84 -25.99
N ASP A 325 7.86 -9.38 -27.17
CA ASP A 325 7.21 -9.73 -28.42
C ASP A 325 7.39 -11.20 -28.78
N SER A 326 8.57 -11.77 -28.53
CA SER A 326 8.79 -13.21 -28.71
C SER A 326 7.90 -14.04 -27.79
N LEU A 327 7.78 -13.63 -26.51
CA LEU A 327 6.88 -14.28 -25.57
C LEU A 327 5.41 -14.16 -25.99
N TYR A 328 4.99 -12.99 -26.47
CA TYR A 328 3.60 -12.77 -26.88
C TYR A 328 3.25 -13.46 -28.21
N ILE A 329 4.10 -13.35 -29.22
CA ILE A 329 3.79 -13.84 -30.58
C ILE A 329 4.03 -15.35 -30.68
N LEU A 330 5.04 -15.88 -29.98
CA LEU A 330 5.43 -17.29 -30.08
C LEU A 330 4.93 -18.10 -28.89
N ALA A 331 5.28 -17.69 -27.67
CA ALA A 331 5.02 -18.53 -26.49
C ALA A 331 3.53 -18.55 -26.09
N GLU A 332 2.84 -17.40 -26.07
CA GLU A 332 1.42 -17.34 -25.66
C GLU A 332 0.48 -18.19 -26.53
N PRO A 333 0.50 -18.14 -27.88
CA PRO A 333 -0.37 -18.98 -28.70
C PRO A 333 -0.14 -20.48 -28.49
N ILE A 334 1.10 -20.86 -28.17
CA ILE A 334 1.49 -22.24 -27.90
C ILE A 334 1.01 -22.67 -26.51
N LEU A 335 1.26 -21.86 -25.47
CA LEU A 335 0.95 -22.18 -24.06
C LEU A 335 -0.55 -22.07 -23.71
N THR A 336 -1.32 -21.32 -24.48
CA THR A 336 -2.78 -21.19 -24.31
C THR A 336 -3.57 -22.26 -25.04
N ARG A 337 -2.94 -23.10 -25.88
CA ARG A 337 -3.60 -24.15 -26.65
C ARG A 337 -3.31 -25.55 -26.09
N TRP A 338 -4.23 -26.47 -26.33
CA TRP A 338 -4.03 -27.88 -26.01
C TRP A 338 -2.86 -28.45 -26.86
N PRO A 339 -1.96 -29.29 -26.29
CA PRO A 339 -1.98 -29.85 -24.93
C PRO A 339 -1.24 -29.01 -23.88
N LEU A 340 -0.45 -28.02 -24.29
CA LEU A 340 0.45 -27.29 -23.39
C LEU A 340 -0.26 -26.41 -22.37
N ASN A 341 -1.47 -25.94 -22.69
CA ASN A 341 -2.33 -25.28 -21.72
C ASN A 341 -2.61 -26.19 -20.51
N LYS A 342 -3.01 -27.43 -20.77
CA LYS A 342 -3.32 -28.41 -19.72
C LYS A 342 -2.06 -28.91 -18.99
N LEU A 343 -0.97 -29.14 -19.71
CA LEU A 343 0.23 -29.76 -19.14
C LEU A 343 1.18 -28.76 -18.46
N VAL A 344 1.22 -27.51 -18.94
CA VAL A 344 2.22 -26.51 -18.53
C VAL A 344 1.54 -25.31 -17.87
N ARG A 345 0.61 -24.62 -18.55
CA ARG A 345 -0.05 -23.41 -18.00
C ARG A 345 -0.83 -23.73 -16.72
N GLU A 346 -1.68 -24.75 -16.72
CA GLU A 346 -2.41 -25.15 -15.51
C GLU A 346 -1.48 -25.57 -14.36
N LYS A 347 -0.37 -26.26 -14.68
CA LYS A 347 0.64 -26.63 -13.67
C LYS A 347 1.31 -25.39 -13.10
N ALA A 348 1.65 -24.43 -13.95
CA ALA A 348 2.26 -23.17 -13.56
C ALA A 348 1.34 -22.34 -12.67
N LEU A 349 0.04 -22.27 -13.00
CA LEU A 349 -0.98 -21.61 -12.17
C LEU A 349 -1.11 -22.26 -10.78
N LYS A 350 -1.09 -23.60 -10.70
CA LYS A 350 -1.09 -24.32 -9.42
C LYS A 350 0.16 -24.03 -8.59
N VAL A 351 1.33 -23.94 -9.23
CA VAL A 351 2.58 -23.58 -8.55
C VAL A 351 2.52 -22.13 -8.05
N ALA A 352 2.05 -21.20 -8.88
CA ALA A 352 1.91 -19.80 -8.49
C ALA A 352 0.98 -19.64 -7.28
N MET A 353 -0.19 -20.28 -7.31
CA MET A 353 -1.14 -20.22 -6.20
C MET A 353 -0.63 -20.89 -4.93
N LYS A 354 0.11 -22.00 -5.06
CA LYS A 354 0.80 -22.61 -3.91
C LYS A 354 1.83 -21.67 -3.26
N LEU A 355 2.55 -20.88 -4.06
CA LEU A 355 3.49 -19.89 -3.55
C LEU A 355 2.77 -18.72 -2.87
N ILE A 356 1.63 -18.28 -3.41
CA ILE A 356 0.76 -17.26 -2.81
C ILE A 356 0.27 -17.74 -1.43
N HIS A 357 -0.39 -18.90 -1.34
CA HIS A 357 -0.86 -19.44 -0.06
C HIS A 357 0.25 -19.63 0.97
N TYR A 358 1.44 -20.03 0.53
CA TYR A 358 2.56 -20.14 1.46
C TYR A 358 2.93 -18.77 2.04
N GLU A 359 3.00 -17.74 1.19
CA GLU A 359 3.30 -16.38 1.60
C GLU A 359 2.26 -15.83 2.57
N ASP A 360 0.99 -16.07 2.27
CA ASP A 360 -0.12 -15.65 3.10
C ASP A 360 -0.05 -16.31 4.48
N GLU A 361 0.20 -17.63 4.53
CA GLU A 361 0.30 -18.34 5.80
C GLU A 361 1.49 -17.88 6.66
N ILE A 362 2.69 -17.68 6.08
CA ILE A 362 3.86 -17.26 6.88
C ILE A 362 3.76 -15.81 7.40
N THR A 363 3.02 -14.97 6.69
CA THR A 363 2.79 -13.56 7.06
C THR A 363 1.46 -13.35 7.78
N ARG A 364 0.72 -14.42 8.11
CA ARG A 364 -0.62 -14.36 8.70
C ARG A 364 -1.56 -13.42 7.92
N TYR A 365 -1.45 -13.50 6.59
CA TYR A 365 -2.24 -12.79 5.59
C TYR A 365 -1.99 -11.27 5.58
N ILE A 366 -0.90 -10.81 6.19
CA ILE A 366 -0.41 -9.43 6.09
C ILE A 366 0.27 -9.26 4.72
N THR A 367 1.16 -10.17 4.31
CA THR A 367 2.06 -10.04 3.13
C THR A 367 3.15 -8.97 3.34
N ASN A 368 4.04 -8.77 2.35
CA ASN A 368 5.21 -7.90 2.46
C ASN A 368 4.94 -6.45 2.00
N GLY A 369 3.68 -6.05 1.77
CA GLY A 369 3.35 -4.70 1.27
C GLY A 369 1.93 -4.59 0.73
N VAL A 370 1.34 -3.39 0.72
CA VAL A 370 -0.06 -3.21 0.29
C VAL A 370 -0.34 -3.60 -1.15
N VAL A 371 0.65 -3.43 -2.03
CA VAL A 371 0.55 -3.83 -3.43
C VAL A 371 0.42 -5.35 -3.52
N GLU A 372 1.28 -6.07 -2.82
CA GLU A 372 1.23 -7.53 -2.74
C GLU A 372 -0.05 -8.00 -2.03
N LYS A 373 -0.37 -7.41 -0.87
CA LYS A 373 -1.59 -7.65 -0.10
C LYS A 373 -2.82 -7.62 -0.98
N SER A 374 -2.96 -6.53 -1.75
CA SER A 374 -4.10 -6.32 -2.64
C SER A 374 -4.22 -7.45 -3.66
N MET A 375 -3.08 -7.90 -4.18
CA MET A 375 -3.02 -8.87 -5.26
C MET A 375 -3.10 -10.34 -4.82
N CYS A 376 -2.44 -10.72 -3.73
CA CYS A 376 -2.58 -12.06 -3.14
C CYS A 376 -4.01 -12.27 -2.65
N MET A 377 -4.58 -11.29 -1.93
CA MET A 377 -5.99 -11.29 -1.52
C MET A 377 -6.92 -11.50 -2.73
N PHE A 378 -6.68 -10.75 -3.80
CA PHE A 378 -7.48 -10.86 -5.00
C PHE A 378 -7.30 -12.20 -5.71
N ALA A 379 -6.08 -12.72 -5.78
CA ALA A 379 -5.78 -14.02 -6.36
C ALA A 379 -6.47 -15.16 -5.58
N CYS A 380 -6.47 -15.12 -4.25
CA CYS A 380 -7.22 -16.05 -3.39
C CYS A 380 -8.72 -15.98 -3.65
N TRP A 381 -9.29 -14.77 -3.82
CA TRP A 381 -10.70 -14.62 -4.20
C TRP A 381 -11.01 -15.21 -5.59
N VAL A 382 -10.11 -15.03 -6.57
CA VAL A 382 -10.26 -15.61 -7.92
C VAL A 382 -10.10 -17.14 -7.93
N GLU A 383 -9.39 -17.70 -6.97
CA GLU A 383 -9.33 -19.16 -6.76
C GLU A 383 -10.61 -19.68 -6.11
N ASP A 384 -11.00 -19.10 -4.97
CA ASP A 384 -12.16 -19.48 -4.18
C ASP A 384 -12.73 -18.25 -3.42
N PRO A 385 -13.80 -17.61 -3.93
CA PRO A 385 -14.43 -16.45 -3.29
C PRO A 385 -14.91 -16.70 -1.86
N ASP A 386 -15.26 -17.95 -1.53
CA ASP A 386 -15.78 -18.36 -0.23
C ASP A 386 -14.72 -19.03 0.65
N GLY A 387 -13.49 -19.15 0.14
CA GLY A 387 -12.37 -19.82 0.79
C GLY A 387 -11.85 -19.08 2.02
N ASP A 388 -11.33 -19.85 2.98
CA ASP A 388 -10.79 -19.30 4.24
C ASP A 388 -9.60 -18.35 3.98
N ALA A 389 -8.80 -18.60 2.94
CA ALA A 389 -7.68 -17.74 2.58
C ALA A 389 -8.14 -16.29 2.28
N TYR A 390 -9.20 -16.13 1.49
CA TYR A 390 -9.75 -14.81 1.20
C TYR A 390 -10.35 -14.15 2.45
N LYS A 391 -11.07 -14.90 3.28
CA LYS A 391 -11.65 -14.39 4.54
C LYS A 391 -10.57 -13.89 5.52
N LYS A 392 -9.45 -14.61 5.63
CA LYS A 392 -8.28 -14.19 6.42
C LYS A 392 -7.62 -12.92 5.86
N HIS A 393 -7.48 -12.80 4.53
CA HIS A 393 -7.02 -11.54 3.94
C HIS A 393 -7.95 -10.37 4.24
N LEU A 394 -9.26 -10.57 4.11
CA LEU A 394 -10.28 -9.56 4.33
C LEU A 394 -10.24 -9.04 5.78
N ALA A 395 -10.12 -9.95 6.76
CA ALA A 395 -9.99 -9.60 8.18
C ALA A 395 -8.74 -8.74 8.48
N ARG A 396 -7.66 -8.96 7.73
CA ARG A 396 -6.41 -8.18 7.79
C ARG A 396 -6.45 -6.89 6.93
N GLY A 397 -7.54 -6.59 6.23
CA GLY A 397 -7.61 -5.43 5.31
C GLY A 397 -7.53 -4.07 6.01
N LYS A 398 -8.13 -3.94 7.21
CA LYS A 398 -8.14 -2.69 7.99
C LYS A 398 -6.75 -2.25 8.47
N GLU A 399 -5.80 -3.18 8.58
CA GLU A 399 -4.42 -2.88 9.02
C GLU A 399 -3.66 -2.04 8.01
N TYR A 400 -4.16 -1.94 6.78
CA TYR A 400 -3.55 -1.16 5.71
C TYR A 400 -4.06 0.28 5.65
N ILE A 401 -5.09 0.59 6.43
CA ILE A 401 -5.77 1.88 6.40
C ILE A 401 -5.19 2.78 7.48
N TRP A 402 -4.82 3.99 7.08
CA TRP A 402 -4.37 5.03 7.99
C TRP A 402 -5.19 6.30 7.82
N VAL A 403 -5.62 6.90 8.93
CA VAL A 403 -6.42 8.13 8.95
C VAL A 403 -5.57 9.27 9.49
N ALA A 404 -5.42 10.32 8.71
CA ALA A 404 -4.78 11.57 9.14
C ALA A 404 -5.60 12.78 8.65
N GLU A 405 -5.11 14.00 8.92
CA GLU A 405 -5.81 15.24 8.58
C GLU A 405 -5.94 15.47 7.07
N ASP A 406 -5.17 14.76 6.25
CA ASP A 406 -5.28 14.75 4.80
C ASP A 406 -6.27 13.70 4.27
N GLY A 407 -6.79 12.79 5.10
CA GLY A 407 -7.78 11.78 4.75
C GLY A 407 -7.32 10.34 5.01
N ILE A 408 -8.06 9.37 4.44
CA ILE A 408 -7.69 7.95 4.48
C ILE A 408 -6.75 7.63 3.33
N LYS A 409 -5.65 6.99 3.69
CA LYS A 409 -4.69 6.40 2.78
C LYS A 409 -4.46 4.94 3.08
N ALA A 410 -3.88 4.26 2.11
CA ALA A 410 -3.32 2.94 2.32
C ALA A 410 -1.82 3.09 2.57
N HIS A 411 -1.31 2.59 3.69
CA HIS A 411 0.13 2.49 3.94
C HIS A 411 0.67 1.12 3.50
N SER A 412 1.99 0.97 3.33
CA SER A 412 2.56 -0.30 2.88
C SER A 412 2.34 -1.42 3.90
N PHE A 413 2.65 -1.13 5.15
CA PHE A 413 2.45 -1.82 6.43
C PHE A 413 3.04 -0.83 7.46
N GLY A 414 2.75 -0.93 8.74
CA GLY A 414 3.35 0.00 9.73
C GLY A 414 4.87 -0.12 9.87
N SER A 415 5.45 0.69 10.76
CA SER A 415 6.90 0.79 11.01
C SER A 415 7.26 0.59 12.49
N GLN A 416 6.40 -0.07 13.26
CA GLN A 416 6.42 -0.09 14.73
C GLN A 416 7.77 -0.52 15.31
N SER A 417 8.36 -1.60 14.79
CA SER A 417 9.65 -2.11 15.29
C SER A 417 10.81 -1.18 14.90
N TRP A 418 10.75 -0.61 13.69
CA TRP A 418 11.74 0.35 13.21
C TRP A 418 11.69 1.65 14.00
N ASP A 419 10.50 2.20 14.18
CA ASP A 419 10.26 3.43 14.92
C ASP A 419 10.59 3.24 16.39
N ALA A 420 10.18 2.13 17.01
CA ALA A 420 10.54 1.82 18.39
C ALA A 420 12.07 1.71 18.53
N GLY A 421 12.75 1.00 17.62
CA GLY A 421 14.20 0.86 17.63
C GLY A 421 14.93 2.21 17.64
N PHE A 422 14.58 3.12 16.72
CA PHE A 422 15.18 4.46 16.70
C PHE A 422 14.74 5.35 17.86
N SER A 423 13.48 5.23 18.29
CA SER A 423 12.96 5.96 19.43
C SER A 423 13.77 5.65 20.68
N ILE A 424 14.00 4.38 20.96
CA ILE A 424 14.79 3.95 22.12
C ILE A 424 16.23 4.44 22.01
N GLN A 425 16.87 4.32 20.85
CA GLN A 425 18.23 4.83 20.66
C GLN A 425 18.30 6.34 20.93
N ALA A 426 17.33 7.12 20.44
CA ALA A 426 17.28 8.56 20.66
C ALA A 426 17.05 8.92 22.14
N LEU A 427 16.24 8.13 22.85
CA LEU A 427 15.96 8.30 24.28
C LEU A 427 17.20 7.92 25.12
N LEU A 428 17.84 6.78 24.85
CA LEU A 428 19.08 6.36 25.52
C LEU A 428 20.21 7.37 25.31
N ALA A 429 20.38 7.89 24.08
CA ALA A 429 21.35 8.93 23.78
C ALA A 429 21.08 10.26 24.52
N SER A 430 19.91 10.42 25.12
CA SER A 430 19.54 11.60 25.93
C SER A 430 19.83 11.45 27.43
N ASP A 431 20.41 10.31 27.88
CA ASP A 431 20.63 9.94 29.29
C ASP A 431 19.33 9.92 30.12
N LEU A 432 18.22 9.57 29.47
CA LEU A 432 16.90 9.45 30.07
C LEU A 432 16.31 8.14 29.54
N ILE A 433 16.18 7.05 30.36
CA ILE A 433 15.20 5.92 30.28
C ILE A 433 15.76 4.46 30.46
N ASP A 434 14.86 3.55 30.91
CA ASP A 434 14.90 2.08 31.08
C ASP A 434 14.17 1.24 29.96
N GLU A 435 14.65 -0.01 29.75
CA GLU A 435 14.35 -1.27 28.97
C GLU A 435 13.25 -1.48 27.86
N ILE A 436 13.58 -2.22 26.74
CA ILE A 436 12.66 -2.87 25.70
C ILE A 436 13.25 -4.18 25.04
N GLY A 437 12.40 -5.12 24.50
CA GLY A 437 12.72 -6.54 24.08
C GLY A 437 12.67 -7.03 22.58
N LEU A 438 12.57 -8.37 22.35
CA LEU A 438 13.18 -9.16 21.22
C LEU A 438 12.27 -10.23 20.48
N VAL A 439 12.56 -10.56 19.20
CA VAL A 439 11.85 -11.58 18.34
C VAL A 439 12.39 -13.02 18.50
N ARG A 440 11.50 -14.04 18.65
CA ARG A 440 11.88 -15.36 19.21
C ARG A 440 12.05 -16.57 18.25
N ASN A 441 11.46 -16.62 17.05
CA ASN A 441 11.36 -17.86 16.24
C ASN A 441 11.63 -17.69 14.72
N ASN A 442 11.98 -18.79 14.01
CA ASN A 442 12.12 -18.88 12.53
C ASN A 442 10.74 -19.08 11.86
N PRO A 443 10.59 -18.90 10.52
CA PRO A 443 9.36 -19.21 9.80
C PRO A 443 9.12 -20.73 9.78
N ALA A 444 7.85 -21.16 9.75
CA ALA A 444 7.51 -22.58 9.81
C ALA A 444 7.90 -23.35 8.53
N GLY A 445 8.24 -24.65 8.70
CA GLY A 445 8.53 -25.58 7.59
C GLY A 445 9.91 -25.39 6.93
N ASP A 446 10.05 -25.93 5.72
CA ASP A 446 11.29 -25.83 4.90
C ASP A 446 11.35 -24.48 4.16
N PHE A 447 11.53 -23.40 4.92
CA PHE A 447 11.51 -22.02 4.44
C PHE A 447 12.53 -21.72 3.31
N ARG A 448 13.60 -22.51 3.20
CA ARG A 448 14.59 -22.39 2.11
C ARG A 448 14.00 -22.77 0.76
N LYS A 449 13.20 -23.83 0.69
CA LYS A 449 12.48 -24.22 -0.55
C LYS A 449 11.44 -23.20 -0.98
N MET A 450 11.01 -22.36 -0.06
CA MET A 450 10.05 -21.30 -0.29
C MET A 450 10.72 -19.92 -0.44
N HIS A 451 12.03 -19.93 -0.70
CA HIS A 451 12.83 -18.75 -1.02
C HIS A 451 12.89 -17.69 0.09
N ARG A 452 12.71 -18.11 1.34
CA ARG A 452 12.85 -17.28 2.54
C ARG A 452 14.23 -17.47 3.19
N HIS A 453 14.71 -16.42 3.85
CA HIS A 453 15.99 -16.44 4.58
C HIS A 453 15.77 -16.82 6.06
N ILE A 454 16.84 -17.17 6.78
CA ILE A 454 16.78 -17.48 8.23
C ILE A 454 16.38 -16.22 9.02
N SER A 455 15.37 -16.29 9.91
CA SER A 455 14.80 -15.13 10.64
C SER A 455 14.74 -15.27 12.18
N LYS A 456 15.12 -16.41 12.75
CA LYS A 456 15.18 -16.58 14.21
C LYS A 456 16.26 -15.67 14.80
N GLY A 457 15.87 -14.85 15.77
CA GLY A 457 16.75 -13.87 16.42
C GLY A 457 16.92 -12.57 15.66
N SER A 458 16.03 -12.26 14.71
CA SER A 458 16.09 -11.05 13.86
C SER A 458 14.84 -10.18 14.03
N TRP A 459 14.90 -8.90 13.69
CA TRP A 459 13.75 -7.98 13.76
C TRP A 459 13.17 -7.71 12.38
N THR A 460 11.85 -7.55 12.36
CA THR A 460 11.07 -7.11 11.20
C THR A 460 10.97 -5.59 11.21
N PHE A 461 10.49 -4.99 10.12
CA PHE A 461 10.20 -3.55 10.08
C PHE A 461 8.88 -3.18 10.81
N PHE A 462 7.87 -4.07 10.74
CA PHE A 462 6.50 -3.87 11.25
C PHE A 462 6.39 -4.37 12.70
N ASP A 463 5.76 -5.52 12.90
CA ASP A 463 5.65 -6.23 14.16
C ASP A 463 6.10 -7.70 14.01
N GLN A 464 6.06 -8.46 15.11
CA GLN A 464 6.37 -9.89 15.07
C GLN A 464 5.40 -10.68 14.18
N ASP A 465 4.19 -10.17 13.97
CA ASP A 465 3.16 -10.68 13.07
C ASP A 465 3.49 -10.62 11.58
N HIS A 466 4.28 -9.63 11.16
CA HIS A 466 4.84 -9.62 9.81
C HIS A 466 5.82 -10.80 9.57
N GLY A 467 6.65 -11.13 10.56
CA GLY A 467 7.56 -12.30 10.52
C GLY A 467 8.70 -12.26 9.49
N LEU A 468 8.80 -11.21 8.66
CA LEU A 468 9.84 -11.05 7.64
C LEU A 468 10.95 -10.12 8.12
N GLN A 469 12.15 -10.68 8.19
CA GLN A 469 13.33 -10.00 8.70
C GLN A 469 13.90 -8.98 7.72
N VAL A 470 14.48 -7.91 8.26
CA VAL A 470 15.27 -6.94 7.50
C VAL A 470 16.61 -6.73 8.21
N SER A 471 17.69 -6.66 7.43
CA SER A 471 19.06 -6.65 7.97
C SER A 471 19.36 -5.41 8.81
N ASP A 472 18.88 -4.24 8.37
CA ASP A 472 19.01 -2.98 9.11
C ASP A 472 18.12 -2.97 10.36
N CYS A 473 16.86 -3.40 10.28
CA CYS A 473 15.96 -3.51 11.43
C CYS A 473 16.58 -4.41 12.52
N THR A 474 17.17 -5.52 12.09
CA THR A 474 17.88 -6.44 12.99
C THR A 474 19.09 -5.79 13.63
N ALA A 475 19.90 -5.05 12.86
CA ALA A 475 21.07 -4.38 13.39
C ALA A 475 20.70 -3.28 14.40
N GLU A 476 19.71 -2.45 14.09
CA GLU A 476 19.27 -1.34 14.95
C GLU A 476 18.62 -1.83 16.24
N CYS A 477 17.75 -2.84 16.18
CA CYS A 477 17.15 -3.41 17.38
C CYS A 477 18.16 -4.24 18.23
N LEU A 478 19.19 -4.83 17.61
CA LEU A 478 20.26 -5.52 18.35
C LEU A 478 21.16 -4.52 19.09
N LYS A 479 21.46 -3.36 18.51
CA LYS A 479 22.19 -2.28 19.22
C LYS A 479 21.47 -1.86 20.50
N VAL A 480 20.16 -1.72 20.43
CA VAL A 480 19.32 -1.40 21.61
C VAL A 480 19.46 -2.47 22.68
N ASN A 481 19.31 -3.76 22.34
CA ASN A 481 19.38 -4.85 23.33
C ASN A 481 20.75 -5.04 23.98
N ASN A 482 21.83 -4.58 23.35
CA ASN A 482 23.18 -4.63 23.94
C ASN A 482 23.53 -3.37 24.75
N SER A 483 22.71 -2.32 24.66
CA SER A 483 22.93 -1.03 25.34
C SER A 483 22.07 -0.89 26.61
N VAL A 484 21.11 -1.81 26.79
CA VAL A 484 20.38 -2.09 28.03
C VAL A 484 21.09 -3.26 28.72
#